data_AF-A0A1Q9P721-F1
#
_entry.id   AF-A0A1Q9P721-F1
#
_cell.length_a   1.000
_cell.length_b   1.000
_cell.length_c   1.000
_cell.angle_alpha   90.00
_cell.angle_beta   90.00
_cell.angle_gamma   90.00
#
_symmetry.space_group_name_H-M   'P 1'
#
loop_
_entity.id
_entity.type
_entity.pdbx_description
1 polymer ?
#
loop_
_entity_poly.entity_id
_entity_poly.type
_entity_poly.pdbx_seq_one_letter_code
_entity_poly.pdbx_strand_id
1 'polypeptide(L)'
;MQILNDLLQLITTIPGSAIFIALVSITLALVSIWATRRFTDMEKMQADMAEVKAWQDRFKQARASMDPIELQQVMDDQGRIMRLNTAMMSARMKPMCVYYIPFIIIFGILNAIFGNSVVAILPFNIHKALPFLIGLLGVPTAGGFGLSFYGFYFLVGLGLGNIIRRPFGLSMTT
;
A
#
# COMPACT_ATOMS: atom_id res chain seq x y z
N MET A 1 1.04 3.14 36.81
CA MET A 1 2.32 2.61 36.27
C MET A 1 2.30 1.09 36.07
N GLN A 2 1.77 0.27 36.99
CA GLN A 2 1.63 -1.19 36.78
C GLN A 2 0.68 -1.56 35.63
N ILE A 3 -0.52 -0.96 35.57
CA ILE A 3 -1.50 -1.20 34.49
C ILE A 3 -0.93 -0.97 33.09
N LEU A 4 -0.06 0.03 32.93
CA LEU A 4 0.62 0.33 31.66
C LEU A 4 1.66 -0.74 31.30
N ASN A 5 2.41 -1.23 32.28
CA ASN A 5 3.37 -2.32 32.08
C ASN A 5 2.69 -3.65 31.79
N ASP A 6 1.56 -3.95 32.46
CA ASP A 6 0.78 -5.16 32.24
C ASP A 6 0.12 -5.15 30.84
N LEU A 7 -0.37 -3.98 30.40
CA LEU A 7 -0.84 -3.77 29.03
C LEU A 7 0.28 -3.94 28.00
N LEU A 8 1.47 -3.39 28.27
CA LEU A 8 2.63 -3.54 27.39
C LEU A 8 3.08 -4.99 27.29
N GLN A 9 3.05 -5.77 28.39
CA GLN A 9 3.36 -7.20 28.37
C GLN A 9 2.32 -8.02 27.60
N LEU A 10 1.03 -7.70 27.74
CA LEU A 10 -0.04 -8.36 26.98
C LEU A 10 0.07 -8.08 25.47
N ILE A 11 0.53 -6.89 25.10
CA ILE A 11 0.71 -6.45 23.71
C ILE A 11 2.04 -6.93 23.11
N THR A 12 3.04 -7.28 23.92
CA THR A 12 4.37 -7.71 23.43
C THR A 12 4.56 -9.22 23.42
N THR A 13 3.74 -9.98 24.15
CA THR A 13 3.76 -11.45 24.15
C THR A 13 2.98 -12.01 22.96
N ILE A 14 3.52 -13.06 22.31
CA ILE A 14 2.80 -13.81 21.27
C ILE A 14 1.70 -14.62 21.98
N PRO A 15 0.42 -14.59 21.56
CA PRO A 15 -0.14 -14.04 20.32
C PRO A 15 -0.71 -12.62 20.40
N GLY A 16 -0.66 -11.96 21.55
CA GLY A 16 -1.21 -10.60 21.76
C GLY A 16 -0.59 -9.55 20.84
N SER A 17 0.72 -9.65 20.57
CA SER A 17 1.43 -8.80 19.61
C SER A 17 0.90 -8.92 18.19
N ALA A 18 0.62 -10.13 17.72
CA ALA A 18 0.07 -10.37 16.39
C ALA A 18 -1.36 -9.78 16.26
N ILE A 19 -2.20 -9.95 17.28
CA ILE A 19 -3.58 -9.41 17.28
C ILE A 19 -3.56 -7.88 17.32
N PHE A 20 -2.72 -7.30 18.17
CA PHE A 20 -2.60 -5.85 18.29
C PHE A 20 -2.12 -5.23 16.97
N ILE A 21 -1.09 -5.79 16.35
CA ILE A 21 -0.56 -5.28 15.09
C ILE A 21 -1.57 -5.46 13.95
N ALA A 22 -2.33 -6.56 13.93
CA ALA A 22 -3.42 -6.74 12.98
C ALA A 22 -4.51 -5.65 13.15
N LEU A 23 -4.92 -5.36 14.39
CA LEU A 23 -5.92 -4.33 14.69
C LEU A 23 -5.42 -2.93 14.30
N VAL A 24 -4.17 -2.61 14.62
CA VAL A 24 -3.51 -1.36 14.19
C VAL A 24 -3.47 -1.27 12.66
N SER A 25 -3.11 -2.36 11.98
CA SER A 25 -3.06 -2.40 10.51
C SER A 25 -4.43 -2.15 9.88
N ILE A 26 -5.49 -2.77 10.42
CA ILE A 26 -6.87 -2.55 9.97
C ILE A 26 -7.30 -1.10 10.20
N THR A 27 -7.01 -0.56 11.39
CA THR A 27 -7.35 0.83 11.73
C THR A 27 -6.64 1.81 10.81
N LEU A 28 -5.33 1.62 10.57
CA LEU A 28 -4.58 2.43 9.60
C LEU A 28 -5.15 2.30 8.19
N ALA A 29 -5.52 1.10 7.75
CA ALA A 29 -6.10 0.88 6.44
C ALA A 29 -7.44 1.64 6.29
N LEU A 30 -8.31 1.59 7.31
CA LEU A 30 -9.59 2.30 7.32
C LEU A 30 -9.41 3.81 7.33
N VAL A 31 -8.51 4.33 8.16
CA VAL A 31 -8.18 5.76 8.19
C VAL A 31 -7.62 6.20 6.83
N SER A 32 -6.71 5.42 6.25
CA SER A 32 -6.16 5.71 4.92
C SER A 32 -7.25 5.75 3.83
N ILE A 33 -8.23 4.85 3.88
CA ILE A 33 -9.36 4.82 2.93
C ILE A 33 -10.28 6.03 3.13
N TRP A 34 -10.70 6.30 4.36
CA TRP A 34 -11.56 7.45 4.68
C TRP A 34 -10.92 8.75 4.22
N ALA A 35 -9.64 8.88 4.51
CA ALA A 35 -8.90 10.09 4.28
C ALA A 35 -8.55 10.23 2.77
N THR A 36 -8.30 9.13 2.04
CA THR A 36 -8.19 9.18 0.57
C THR A 36 -9.49 9.66 -0.07
N ARG A 37 -10.66 9.16 0.40
CA ARG A 37 -11.97 9.62 -0.09
C ARG A 37 -12.25 11.08 0.22
N ARG A 38 -11.76 11.59 1.35
CA ARG A 38 -12.02 12.97 1.78
C ARG A 38 -11.15 14.00 1.07
N PHE A 39 -9.95 13.63 0.66
CA PHE A 39 -8.95 14.53 0.09
C PHE A 39 -8.76 14.38 -1.42
N THR A 40 -9.31 13.32 -2.02
CA THR A 40 -9.28 13.08 -3.47
C THR A 40 -10.69 13.21 -4.05
N ASP A 41 -10.84 14.06 -5.05
CA ASP A 41 -12.06 14.11 -5.87
C ASP A 41 -12.09 12.88 -6.79
N MET A 42 -12.90 11.90 -6.39
CA MET A 42 -13.01 10.62 -7.09
C MET A 42 -13.76 10.75 -8.42
N GLU A 43 -14.63 11.74 -8.57
CA GLU A 43 -15.43 11.95 -9.77
C GLU A 43 -14.56 12.57 -10.87
N LYS A 44 -13.84 13.64 -10.53
CA LYS A 44 -12.86 14.24 -11.44
C LYS A 44 -11.79 13.24 -11.87
N MET A 45 -11.28 12.43 -10.94
CA MET A 45 -10.27 11.42 -11.27
C MET A 45 -10.82 10.36 -12.24
N GLN A 46 -12.08 9.94 -12.11
CA GLN A 46 -12.68 8.98 -13.04
C GLN A 46 -12.87 9.59 -14.43
N ALA A 47 -13.30 10.85 -14.52
CA ALA A 47 -13.43 11.58 -15.78
C ALA A 47 -12.07 11.71 -16.49
N ASP A 48 -11.03 12.16 -15.77
CA ASP A 48 -9.68 12.30 -16.31
C ASP A 48 -9.12 10.93 -16.77
N MET A 49 -9.38 9.85 -16.02
CA MET A 49 -8.97 8.49 -16.41
C MET A 49 -9.69 7.98 -17.66
N ALA A 50 -10.98 8.27 -17.82
CA ALA A 50 -11.74 7.91 -19.01
C ALA A 50 -11.19 8.62 -20.26
N GLU A 51 -10.80 9.90 -20.12
CA GLU A 51 -10.18 10.66 -21.19
C GLU A 51 -8.81 10.10 -21.61
N VAL A 52 -7.94 9.78 -20.64
CA VAL A 52 -6.65 9.13 -20.94
C VAL A 52 -6.86 7.77 -21.62
N LYS A 53 -7.84 6.99 -21.18
CA LYS A 53 -8.15 5.69 -21.79
C LYS A 53 -8.63 5.85 -23.23
N ALA A 54 -9.53 6.79 -23.48
CA ALA A 54 -10.00 7.09 -24.83
C ALA A 54 -8.83 7.50 -25.76
N TRP A 55 -7.89 8.31 -25.28
CA TRP A 55 -6.69 8.65 -26.04
C TRP A 55 -5.77 7.45 -26.28
N GLN A 56 -5.56 6.58 -25.27
CA GLN A 56 -4.77 5.35 -25.41
C GLN A 56 -5.37 4.40 -26.45
N ASP A 57 -6.70 4.27 -26.48
CA ASP A 57 -7.40 3.46 -27.47
C ASP A 57 -7.25 4.03 -28.88
N ARG A 58 -7.37 5.36 -29.04
CA ARG A 58 -7.10 6.05 -30.32
C ARG A 58 -5.64 5.90 -30.77
N PHE A 59 -4.69 6.02 -29.85
CA PHE A 59 -3.26 5.81 -30.14
C PHE A 59 -2.98 4.38 -30.60
N LYS A 60 -3.59 3.39 -29.95
CA LYS A 60 -3.47 1.98 -30.34
C LYS A 60 -4.06 1.72 -31.73
N GLN A 61 -5.20 2.33 -32.05
CA GLN A 61 -5.85 2.24 -33.36
C GLN A 61 -5.01 2.93 -34.45
N ALA A 62 -4.56 4.16 -34.23
CA ALA A 62 -3.70 4.90 -35.17
C ALA A 62 -2.36 4.18 -35.44
N ARG A 63 -1.79 3.54 -34.41
CA ARG A 63 -0.60 2.70 -34.56
C ARG A 63 -0.87 1.42 -35.36
N ALA A 64 -2.08 0.88 -35.27
CA ALA A 64 -2.49 -0.31 -36.02
C ALA A 64 -2.86 0.02 -37.47
N SER A 65 -3.43 1.20 -37.76
CA SER A 65 -3.76 1.67 -39.11
C SER A 65 -2.54 2.06 -39.93
N MET A 66 -1.38 2.32 -39.29
CA MET A 66 -0.13 2.79 -39.92
C MET A 66 -0.29 4.06 -40.76
N ASP A 67 -1.35 4.85 -40.53
CA ASP A 67 -1.55 6.12 -41.21
C ASP A 67 -0.68 7.20 -40.54
N PRO A 68 0.28 7.81 -41.27
CA PRO A 68 1.15 8.85 -40.73
C PRO A 68 0.38 10.11 -40.30
N ILE A 69 -0.78 10.41 -40.91
CA ILE A 69 -1.57 11.60 -40.59
C ILE A 69 -2.33 11.40 -39.27
N GLU A 70 -3.00 10.27 -39.11
CA GLU A 70 -3.71 9.94 -37.87
C GLU A 70 -2.74 9.80 -36.69
N LEU A 71 -1.56 9.21 -36.92
CA LEU A 71 -0.54 9.07 -35.88
C LEU A 71 -0.03 10.44 -35.42
N GLN A 72 0.22 11.36 -36.34
CA GLN A 72 0.70 12.70 -36.01
C GLN A 72 -0.33 13.48 -35.18
N GLN A 73 -1.62 13.42 -35.55
CA GLN A 73 -2.70 14.07 -34.80
C GLN A 73 -2.78 13.55 -33.35
N VAL A 74 -2.65 12.24 -33.14
CA VAL A 74 -2.70 11.66 -31.78
C VAL A 74 -1.42 11.98 -30.99
N MET A 75 -0.27 12.10 -31.65
CA MET A 75 0.98 12.52 -31.02
C MET A 75 0.96 13.99 -30.61
N ASP A 76 0.30 14.88 -31.36
CA ASP A 76 0.13 16.28 -30.97
C ASP A 76 -0.68 16.41 -29.67
N ASP A 77 -1.69 15.55 -29.48
CA ASP A 77 -2.48 15.46 -28.25
C ASP A 77 -1.70 14.86 -27.05
N GLN A 78 -0.59 14.15 -27.30
CA GLN A 78 0.20 13.47 -26.26
C GLN A 78 0.66 14.43 -25.17
N GLY A 79 1.08 15.65 -25.54
CA GLY A 79 1.56 16.64 -24.58
C GLY A 79 0.47 17.06 -23.58
N ARG A 80 -0.77 17.20 -24.04
CA ARG A 80 -1.94 17.52 -23.21
C ARG A 80 -2.27 16.37 -22.26
N ILE A 81 -2.31 15.15 -22.78
CA ILE A 81 -2.60 13.93 -22.00
C ILE A 81 -1.50 13.66 -20.96
N MET A 82 -0.24 13.91 -21.31
CA MET A 82 0.86 13.78 -20.36
C MET A 82 0.72 14.76 -19.20
N ARG A 83 0.34 16.02 -19.46
CA ARG A 83 0.03 17.00 -18.41
C ARG A 83 -1.15 16.55 -17.54
N LEU A 84 -2.20 16.00 -18.15
CA LEU A 84 -3.35 15.45 -17.43
C LEU A 84 -2.92 14.28 -16.52
N ASN A 85 -2.08 13.38 -17.02
CA ASN A 85 -1.56 12.26 -16.25
C ASN A 85 -0.68 12.73 -15.07
N THR A 86 0.16 13.74 -15.28
CA THR A 86 0.93 14.36 -14.20
C THR A 86 0.01 15.05 -13.17
N ALA A 87 -1.04 15.73 -13.63
CA ALA A 87 -2.04 16.32 -12.74
C ALA A 87 -2.75 15.25 -11.90
N MET A 88 -3.19 14.15 -12.51
CA MET A 88 -3.78 13.00 -11.79
C MET A 88 -2.79 12.38 -10.78
N MET A 89 -1.53 12.21 -11.17
CA MET A 89 -0.49 11.68 -10.28
C MET A 89 -0.26 12.60 -9.08
N SER A 90 -0.15 13.91 -9.31
CA SER A 90 0.03 14.90 -8.23
C SER A 90 -1.19 15.00 -7.31
N ALA A 91 -2.40 14.88 -7.88
CA ALA A 91 -3.65 14.82 -7.11
C ALA A 91 -3.72 13.61 -6.18
N ARG A 92 -3.09 12.48 -6.56
CA ARG A 92 -2.96 11.27 -5.71
C ARG A 92 -1.82 11.37 -4.70
N MET A 93 -0.70 11.97 -5.09
CA MET A 93 0.47 12.11 -4.23
C MET A 93 0.25 13.11 -3.10
N LYS A 94 -0.47 14.21 -3.34
CA LYS A 94 -0.71 15.25 -2.32
C LYS A 94 -1.38 14.68 -1.06
N PRO A 95 -2.49 13.90 -1.16
CA PRO A 95 -3.02 13.16 -0.02
C PRO A 95 -2.00 12.21 0.60
N MET A 96 -1.28 11.44 -0.22
CA MET A 96 -0.30 10.45 0.26
C MET A 96 0.80 11.08 1.13
N CYS A 97 1.35 12.23 0.73
CA CYS A 97 2.36 12.96 1.50
C CYS A 97 1.82 13.45 2.86
N VAL A 98 0.57 13.93 2.90
CA VAL A 98 -0.08 14.35 4.14
C VAL A 98 -0.24 13.17 5.10
N TYR A 99 -0.56 11.97 4.60
CA TYR A 99 -0.64 10.76 5.43
C TYR A 99 0.69 10.14 5.81
N TYR A 100 1.74 10.41 5.05
CA TYR A 100 3.05 9.85 5.32
C TYR A 100 3.63 10.36 6.66
N ILE A 101 3.32 11.60 7.04
CA ILE A 101 3.75 12.20 8.31
C ILE A 101 3.20 11.44 9.53
N PRO A 102 1.87 11.31 9.73
CA PRO A 102 1.33 10.54 10.86
C PRO A 102 1.73 9.05 10.78
N PHE A 103 1.89 8.51 9.57
CA PHE A 103 2.36 7.13 9.38
C PHE A 103 3.77 6.93 9.95
N ILE A 104 4.73 7.81 9.63
CA ILE A 104 6.09 7.75 10.17
C ILE A 104 6.08 7.84 11.69
N ILE A 105 5.26 8.72 12.27
CA ILE A 105 5.19 8.90 13.73
C ILE A 105 4.75 7.59 14.41
N ILE A 106 3.66 6.99 13.93
CA ILE A 106 3.15 5.72 14.45
C ILE A 106 4.20 4.60 14.28
N PHE A 107 4.84 4.54 13.11
CA PHE A 107 5.86 3.54 12.84
C PHE A 107 7.13 3.73 13.68
N GLY A 108 7.51 4.97 14.00
CA GLY A 108 8.61 5.27 14.90
C GLY A 108 8.33 4.76 16.32
N ILE A 109 7.12 4.97 16.83
CA ILE A 109 6.70 4.46 18.14
C ILE A 109 6.68 2.92 18.14
N LEU A 110 6.11 2.30 17.11
CA LEU A 110 6.07 0.84 16.98
C LEU A 110 7.48 0.25 16.84
N ASN A 111 8.40 0.92 16.14
CA ASN A 111 9.80 0.52 16.07
C ASN A 111 10.48 0.56 17.44
N ALA A 112 10.25 1.62 18.22
CA ALA A 112 10.81 1.73 19.57
C ALA A 112 10.32 0.61 20.52
N ILE A 113 9.11 0.09 20.31
CA ILE A 113 8.50 -0.96 21.15
C ILE A 113 8.87 -2.37 20.65
N PHE A 114 8.87 -2.60 19.33
CA PHE A 114 8.95 -3.94 18.72
C PHE A 114 10.16 -4.17 17.83
N GLY A 115 11.07 -3.19 17.69
CA GLY A 115 12.13 -3.19 16.66
C GLY A 115 13.03 -4.43 16.66
N ASN A 116 13.28 -5.02 17.83
CA ASN A 116 14.09 -6.24 17.99
C ASN A 116 13.29 -7.49 18.37
N SER A 117 11.96 -7.42 18.39
CA SER A 117 11.11 -8.51 18.86
C SER A 117 10.49 -9.27 17.69
N VAL A 118 10.52 -10.60 17.78
CA VAL A 118 9.77 -11.47 16.87
C VAL A 118 8.29 -11.38 17.25
N VAL A 119 7.47 -10.95 16.30
CA VAL A 119 6.04 -10.70 16.52
C VAL A 119 5.19 -11.91 16.16
N ALA A 120 5.56 -12.64 15.10
CA ALA A 120 4.82 -13.78 14.62
C ALA A 120 5.78 -14.85 14.10
N ILE A 121 5.43 -16.13 14.29
CA ILE A 121 6.23 -17.25 13.80
C ILE A 121 5.42 -17.95 12.71
N LEU A 122 5.99 -18.02 11.51
CA LEU A 122 5.44 -18.84 10.43
C LEU A 122 5.95 -20.27 10.57
N PRO A 123 5.08 -21.30 10.48
CA PRO A 123 5.46 -22.71 10.66
C PRO A 123 6.25 -23.30 9.47
N PHE A 124 6.70 -22.47 8.53
CA PHE A 124 7.45 -22.89 7.34
C PHE A 124 8.70 -22.02 7.13
N ASN A 125 9.75 -22.65 6.60
CA ASN A 125 11.09 -22.07 6.51
C ASN A 125 11.30 -21.29 5.21
N ILE A 126 10.66 -20.12 5.07
CA ILE A 126 10.77 -19.27 3.86
C ILE A 126 12.23 -18.90 3.55
N HIS A 127 13.05 -18.72 4.59
CA HIS A 127 14.46 -18.37 4.47
C HIS A 127 15.29 -19.37 3.63
N LYS A 128 14.84 -20.62 3.50
CA LYS A 128 15.53 -21.65 2.67
C LYS A 128 15.33 -21.43 1.17
N ALA A 129 14.19 -20.87 0.78
CA ALA A 129 13.90 -20.56 -0.63
C ALA A 129 14.32 -19.13 -0.99
N LEU A 130 14.19 -18.18 -0.05
CA LEU A 130 14.44 -16.76 -0.27
C LEU A 130 15.37 -16.21 0.83
N PRO A 131 16.69 -16.39 0.71
CA PRO A 131 17.65 -16.01 1.75
C PRO A 131 17.76 -14.50 1.97
N PHE A 132 17.40 -13.67 0.99
CA PHE A 132 17.39 -12.19 1.13
C PHE A 132 16.32 -11.67 2.10
N LEU A 133 15.37 -12.51 2.53
CA LEU A 133 14.35 -12.12 3.51
C LEU A 133 14.88 -12.10 4.95
N ILE A 134 16.02 -12.74 5.19
CA ILE A 134 16.71 -12.73 6.49
C ILE A 134 17.22 -11.31 6.75
N GLY A 135 16.87 -10.73 7.89
CA GLY A 135 17.20 -9.35 8.24
C GLY A 135 16.25 -8.29 7.66
N LEU A 136 15.58 -8.56 6.53
CA LEU A 136 14.58 -7.66 5.96
C LEU A 136 13.19 -7.86 6.58
N LEU A 137 12.69 -9.10 6.60
CA LEU A 137 11.34 -9.42 7.10
C LEU A 137 11.36 -10.20 8.42
N GLY A 138 12.50 -10.72 8.84
CA GLY A 138 12.56 -11.59 10.00
C GLY A 138 13.87 -12.32 10.19
N VAL A 139 13.87 -13.21 11.19
CA VAL A 139 15.01 -14.04 11.61
C VAL A 139 14.55 -15.50 11.66
N PRO A 140 15.39 -16.47 11.26
CA PRO A 140 15.07 -17.89 11.45
C PRO A 140 14.95 -18.23 12.93
N THR A 141 13.93 -19.01 13.28
CA THR A 141 13.65 -19.49 14.64
C THR A 141 13.52 -21.02 14.64
N ALA A 142 13.64 -21.67 15.80
CA ALA A 142 13.56 -23.13 15.89
C ALA A 142 12.23 -23.70 15.36
N GLY A 143 11.14 -22.92 15.41
CA GLY A 143 9.81 -23.28 14.92
C GLY A 143 9.48 -22.83 13.49
N GLY A 144 10.42 -22.22 12.75
CA GLY A 144 10.19 -21.72 11.40
C GLY A 144 10.77 -20.32 11.17
N PHE A 145 10.03 -19.44 10.50
CA PHE A 145 10.49 -18.06 10.22
C PHE A 145 9.80 -17.06 11.15
N GLY A 146 10.59 -16.41 12.02
CA GLY A 146 10.11 -15.38 12.93
C GLY A 146 10.06 -14.03 12.22
N LEU A 147 8.88 -13.47 12.05
CA LEU A 147 8.65 -12.18 11.42
C LEU A 147 8.94 -11.03 12.39
N SER A 148 9.64 -10.01 11.88
CA SER A 148 9.74 -8.72 12.54
C SER A 148 8.39 -8.00 12.48
N PHE A 149 8.21 -6.96 13.30
CA PHE A 149 7.05 -6.07 13.23
C PHE A 149 6.79 -5.58 11.78
N TYR A 150 7.84 -5.15 11.07
CA TYR A 150 7.73 -4.71 9.69
C TYR A 150 7.30 -5.83 8.74
N GLY A 151 7.89 -7.02 8.89
CA GLY A 151 7.55 -8.16 8.05
C GLY A 151 6.10 -8.63 8.24
N PHE A 152 5.65 -8.66 9.50
CA PHE A 152 4.27 -9.02 9.82
C PHE A 152 3.27 -7.96 9.34
N TYR A 153 3.54 -6.68 9.58
CA TYR A 153 2.73 -5.57 9.06
C TYR A 153 2.62 -5.62 7.52
N PHE A 154 3.73 -5.85 6.82
CA PHE A 154 3.74 -5.91 5.36
C PHE A 154 2.91 -7.08 4.84
N LEU A 155 3.02 -8.26 5.46
CA LEU A 155 2.24 -9.45 5.09
C LEU A 155 0.74 -9.21 5.29
N VAL A 156 0.35 -8.68 6.45
CA VAL A 156 -1.04 -8.31 6.76
C VAL A 156 -1.54 -7.23 5.80
N GLY A 157 -0.71 -6.23 5.49
CA GLY A 157 -1.04 -5.15 4.56
C GLY A 157 -1.26 -5.63 3.13
N LEU A 158 -0.44 -6.56 2.63
CA LEU A 158 -0.63 -7.16 1.31
C LEU A 158 -1.88 -8.06 1.26
N GLY A 159 -2.09 -8.88 2.28
CA GLY A 159 -3.24 -9.80 2.34
C GLY A 159 -4.57 -9.09 2.53
N LEU A 160 -4.66 -8.26 3.57
CA LEU A 160 -5.89 -7.53 3.91
C LEU A 160 -6.12 -6.33 3.00
N GLY A 161 -5.08 -5.70 2.47
CA GLY A 161 -5.22 -4.52 1.62
C GLY A 161 -6.06 -4.78 0.37
N ASN A 162 -5.89 -5.94 -0.26
CA ASN A 162 -6.68 -6.32 -1.43
C ASN A 162 -8.13 -6.67 -1.08
N ILE A 163 -8.36 -7.24 0.10
CA ILE A 163 -9.70 -7.64 0.54
C ILE A 163 -10.52 -6.42 1.00
N ILE A 164 -9.90 -5.54 1.79
CA ILE A 164 -10.56 -4.37 2.36
C ILE A 164 -10.92 -3.35 1.27
N ARG A 165 -10.12 -3.22 0.20
CA ARG A 165 -10.37 -2.21 -0.86
C ARG A 165 -11.49 -2.58 -1.83
N ARG A 166 -11.78 -3.87 -2.00
CA ARG A 166 -12.86 -4.38 -2.89
C ARG A 166 -14.24 -3.81 -2.56
N PRO A 167 -14.76 -3.88 -1.32
CA PRO A 167 -16.09 -3.37 -1.00
C PRO A 167 -16.23 -1.84 -1.11
N PHE A 168 -15.12 -1.09 -1.08
CA PHE A 168 -15.15 0.38 -1.22
C PHE A 168 -15.08 0.87 -2.67
N GLY A 169 -15.03 -0.04 -3.65
CA GLY A 169 -14.91 0.33 -5.07
C GLY A 169 -13.59 1.02 -5.42
N LEU A 170 -12.58 0.90 -4.55
CA LEU A 170 -11.24 1.48 -4.71
C LEU A 170 -10.25 0.49 -5.34
N SER A 171 -10.72 -0.70 -5.74
CA SER A 171 -9.91 -1.60 -6.53
C SER A 171 -9.72 -1.00 -7.92
N MET A 172 -8.56 -0.39 -8.15
CA MET A 172 -8.09 0.00 -9.48
C MET A 172 -7.72 -1.21 -10.36
N THR A 173 -8.39 -2.34 -10.16
CA THR A 173 -8.34 -3.51 -11.03
C THR A 173 -9.68 -3.56 -11.75
N THR A 174 -9.70 -2.99 -12.95
CA THR A 174 -10.52 -3.58 -14.02
C THR A 174 -10.00 -4.98 -14.30
#